data_AF-A0A2V2WAX2-F1
#
_entry.id   AF-A0A2V2WAX2-F1
#
_cell.length_a   1.000
_cell.length_b   1.000
_cell.length_c   1.000
_cell.angle_alpha   90.00
_cell.angle_beta   90.00
_cell.angle_gamma   90.00
#
_symmetry.space_group_name_H-M   'P 1'
#
loop_
_entity.id
_entity.type
_entity.pdbx_description
1 polymer ?
#
loop_
_entity_poly.entity_id
_entity_poly.type
_entity_poly.pdbx_seq_one_letter_code
_entity_poly.pdbx_strand_id
1 'polypeptide(L)'
;MPPPKKSVALRHRAHMIASSVEDQEAALMEWRARAQQGKETLQRIRSKMDAHKKSAETTKRGGRWLAEWTSLQREAVSRDLELSKAYASCAHLLPQSLRNKLAEQEEQKNELLGYLSERVTRIRKELEQLHKQKNQPSQEALRTLSESISALRKELLEKKVTDVEAEKMICGEANGETDQQSPMETLQRLIQSTMKTFDGICESIDGKINAALVETYRNALQTEGENTTSQAAACTDRRVGTVLQSQNDLRTVSLILKTYDSEVESGTTAAAISEELYDRVQRALPHLSKMSARRVVDEALRQKRGRVYMRSVTLQYKKRTTELLESFKKAVMAEEEIMKMRNAISEEARMREERQQKTQEELERLRIAREAKDASRRAEEEAKKMEEDEKHQKLLCIREAEFQERLRRLREYQEEQRELQEKERVVQQALAEENALKKAIQKDHNAKRVEERKKEYEEKCRLRKKHQEEMEELRKAHQRTLETFFKGIERRLGVTYDAERVLQPTTSSQQSVPFVSFSEASQFNVHGYTVDDIMKDPRFRLQLALMEAGLHQTPYGREVISRGYHVPAAQRPSEDNPLRMEY
;
A
#
# COMPACT_ATOMS: atom_id res chain seq x y z
N MET A 1 25.56 11.45 -40.97
CA MET A 1 24.23 11.64 -40.35
C MET A 1 23.95 13.14 -40.27
N PRO A 2 22.89 13.64 -40.92
CA PRO A 2 22.47 15.03 -40.80
C PRO A 2 21.63 15.23 -39.52
N PRO A 3 21.55 16.45 -38.98
CA PRO A 3 20.69 16.73 -37.84
C PRO A 3 19.21 16.62 -38.26
N PRO A 4 18.31 16.17 -37.38
CA PRO A 4 16.91 16.05 -37.71
C PRO A 4 16.33 17.44 -37.99
N LYS A 5 15.67 17.57 -39.14
CA LYS A 5 14.98 18.79 -39.57
C LYS A 5 13.89 19.11 -38.53
N LYS A 6 14.05 20.22 -37.82
CA LYS A 6 12.99 20.81 -36.98
C LYS A 6 11.77 21.05 -37.88
N SER A 7 10.70 20.29 -37.65
CA SER A 7 9.46 20.44 -38.40
C SER A 7 8.87 21.83 -38.16
N VAL A 8 8.39 22.42 -39.24
CA VAL A 8 7.69 23.72 -39.30
C VAL A 8 6.39 23.71 -38.46
N ALA A 9 5.96 22.55 -37.97
CA ALA A 9 4.75 22.33 -37.20
C ALA A 9 4.74 22.95 -35.78
N LEU A 10 5.88 23.40 -35.25
CA LEU A 10 5.96 24.01 -33.91
C LEU A 10 5.60 25.50 -33.86
N ARG A 11 5.23 26.14 -34.99
CA ARG A 11 4.91 27.58 -35.02
C ARG A 11 3.47 27.94 -34.63
N HIS A 12 2.58 26.97 -34.44
CA HIS A 12 1.16 27.23 -34.12
C HIS A 12 0.69 26.71 -32.75
N ARG A 13 1.60 26.40 -31.82
CA ARG A 13 1.24 25.93 -30.47
C ARG A 13 1.26 27.04 -29.40
N ALA A 14 0.93 28.27 -29.77
CA ALA A 14 1.02 29.42 -28.88
C ALA A 14 -0.14 29.58 -27.88
N HIS A 15 -1.18 28.73 -27.94
CA HIS A 15 -2.38 28.89 -27.09
C HIS A 15 -2.94 27.60 -26.49
N MET A 16 -2.19 26.49 -26.50
CA MET A 16 -2.61 25.31 -25.73
C MET A 16 -2.06 25.46 -24.32
N ILE A 17 -2.95 25.75 -23.37
CA ILE A 17 -2.67 25.65 -21.93
C ILE A 17 -2.03 24.28 -21.71
N ALA A 18 -0.79 24.26 -21.23
CA ALA A 18 -0.05 23.05 -20.93
C ALA A 18 -0.83 22.27 -19.85
N SER A 19 -1.57 21.25 -20.27
CA SER A 19 -2.46 20.48 -19.40
C SER A 19 -1.73 19.42 -18.58
N SER A 20 -0.49 19.11 -18.96
CA SER A 20 0.41 18.18 -18.29
C SER A 20 1.49 18.94 -17.50
N VAL A 21 1.86 18.41 -16.32
CA VAL A 21 2.98 18.93 -15.51
C VAL A 21 4.29 18.92 -16.32
N GLU A 22 4.50 17.90 -17.16
CA GLU A 22 5.68 17.78 -18.02
C GLU A 22 5.71 18.87 -19.10
N ASP A 23 4.54 19.23 -19.67
CA ASP A 23 4.43 20.32 -20.65
C ASP A 23 4.66 21.70 -19.98
N GLN A 24 4.26 21.86 -18.72
CA GLN A 24 4.48 23.08 -17.94
C GLN A 24 5.95 23.26 -17.57
N GLU A 25 6.62 22.18 -17.15
CA GLU A 25 8.06 22.18 -16.88
C GLU A 25 8.88 22.45 -18.15
N ALA A 26 8.50 21.85 -19.27
CA ALA A 26 9.13 22.11 -20.57
C ALA A 26 8.98 23.58 -21.00
N ALA A 27 7.79 24.17 -20.82
CA ALA A 27 7.54 25.58 -21.12
C ALA A 27 8.37 26.53 -20.22
N LEU A 28 8.50 26.22 -18.93
CA LEU A 28 9.35 26.98 -18.00
C LEU A 28 10.84 26.87 -18.35
N MET A 29 11.31 25.67 -18.72
CA MET A 29 12.69 25.45 -19.14
C MET A 29 13.00 26.20 -20.45
N GLU A 30 12.07 26.18 -21.40
CA GLU A 30 12.20 26.96 -22.64
C GLU A 30 12.23 28.47 -22.37
N TRP A 31 11.36 28.97 -21.49
CA TRP A 31 11.38 30.37 -21.08
C TRP A 31 12.71 30.75 -20.43
N ARG A 32 13.22 29.95 -19.49
CA ARG A 32 14.52 30.20 -18.83
C ARG A 32 15.68 30.25 -19.82
N ALA A 33 15.71 29.32 -20.77
CA ALA A 33 16.73 29.29 -21.82
C ALA A 33 16.66 30.55 -22.70
N ARG A 34 15.46 30.97 -23.12
CA ARG A 34 15.25 32.20 -23.89
C ARG A 34 15.59 33.46 -23.09
N ALA A 35 15.27 33.49 -21.80
CA ALA A 35 15.59 34.61 -20.91
C ALA A 35 17.10 34.77 -20.73
N GLN A 36 17.81 33.67 -20.53
CA GLN A 36 19.27 33.67 -20.41
C GLN A 36 19.93 34.13 -21.71
N GLN A 37 19.49 33.59 -22.85
CA GLN A 37 19.97 34.04 -24.16
C GLN A 37 19.67 35.53 -24.37
N GLY A 38 18.45 35.98 -24.08
CA GLY A 38 18.03 37.37 -24.18
C GLY A 38 18.92 38.30 -23.36
N LYS A 39 19.22 37.93 -22.10
CA LYS A 39 20.13 38.66 -21.21
C LYS A 39 21.52 38.83 -21.82
N GLU A 40 22.11 37.77 -22.36
CA GLU A 40 23.43 37.83 -23.02
C GLU A 40 23.41 38.72 -24.26
N THR A 41 22.35 38.64 -25.06
CA THR A 41 22.19 39.51 -26.24
C THR A 41 22.05 40.98 -25.85
N LEU A 42 21.21 41.29 -24.86
CA LEU A 42 21.03 42.66 -24.35
C LEU A 42 22.33 43.22 -23.76
N GLN A 43 23.11 42.38 -23.06
CA GLN A 43 24.41 42.78 -22.53
C GLN A 43 25.39 43.12 -23.67
N ARG A 44 25.44 42.30 -24.73
CA ARG A 44 26.26 42.61 -25.92
C ARG A 44 25.81 43.90 -26.61
N ILE A 45 24.51 44.12 -26.74
CA ILE A 45 23.96 45.36 -27.33
C ILE A 45 24.38 46.57 -26.50
N ARG A 46 24.25 46.51 -25.16
CA ARG A 46 24.69 47.58 -24.25
C ARG A 46 26.19 47.85 -24.37
N SER A 47 27.02 46.81 -24.34
CA SER A 47 28.47 46.96 -24.51
C SER A 47 28.85 47.59 -25.86
N LYS A 48 28.13 47.25 -26.94
CA LYS A 48 28.29 47.90 -28.25
C LYS A 48 27.89 49.37 -28.18
N MET A 49 26.73 49.70 -27.60
CA MET A 49 26.28 51.09 -27.45
C MET A 49 27.30 51.94 -26.68
N ASP A 50 27.87 51.40 -25.60
CA ASP A 50 28.90 52.08 -24.79
C ASP A 50 30.22 52.25 -25.56
N ALA A 51 30.65 51.23 -26.31
CA ALA A 51 31.83 51.32 -27.16
C ALA A 51 31.66 52.36 -28.28
N HIS A 52 30.48 52.37 -28.91
CA HIS A 52 30.11 53.35 -29.93
C HIS A 52 30.05 54.77 -29.35
N LYS A 53 29.52 54.94 -28.13
CA LYS A 53 29.53 56.23 -27.41
C LYS A 53 30.96 56.74 -27.18
N LYS A 54 31.84 55.91 -26.63
CA LYS A 54 33.26 56.24 -26.40
C LYS A 54 34.01 56.55 -27.72
N SER A 55 33.68 55.83 -28.80
CA SER A 55 34.26 56.08 -30.13
C SER A 55 33.75 57.38 -30.76
N ALA A 56 32.49 57.76 -30.54
CA ALA A 56 31.92 59.02 -31.01
C ALA A 56 32.44 60.24 -30.24
N GLU A 57 32.76 60.09 -28.95
CA GLU A 57 33.42 61.13 -28.14
C GLU A 57 34.85 61.40 -28.64
N THR A 58 35.51 60.40 -29.21
CA THR A 58 36.91 60.48 -29.70
C THR A 58 37.04 60.80 -31.19
N THR A 59 36.05 60.47 -32.02
CA THR A 59 36.05 60.76 -33.47
C THR A 59 34.81 61.55 -33.86
N LYS A 60 34.97 62.63 -34.66
CA LYS A 60 33.89 63.52 -35.16
C LYS A 60 32.91 62.82 -36.13
N ARG A 61 32.37 61.64 -35.79
CA ARG A 61 31.50 60.78 -36.62
C ARG A 61 30.05 60.73 -36.09
N GLY A 62 29.53 61.86 -35.60
CA GLY A 62 28.24 61.92 -34.88
C GLY A 62 27.04 61.33 -35.64
N GLY A 63 26.95 61.49 -36.97
CA GLY A 63 25.80 61.02 -37.75
C GLY A 63 25.70 59.49 -37.89
N ARG A 64 26.83 58.78 -38.09
CA ARG A 64 26.84 57.31 -38.20
C ARG A 64 26.59 56.64 -36.85
N TRP A 65 27.16 57.21 -35.78
CA TRP A 65 26.92 56.76 -34.41
C TRP A 65 25.43 56.83 -34.04
N LEU A 66 24.73 57.94 -34.35
CA LEU A 66 23.29 58.07 -34.08
C LEU A 66 22.49 57.00 -34.80
N ALA A 67 22.77 56.72 -36.07
CA ALA A 67 22.06 55.70 -36.83
C ALA A 67 22.28 54.28 -36.27
N GLU A 68 23.52 53.94 -35.92
CA GLU A 68 23.89 52.65 -35.29
C GLU A 68 23.28 52.51 -33.89
N TRP A 69 23.32 53.57 -33.08
CA TRP A 69 22.68 53.61 -31.76
C TRP A 69 21.16 53.40 -31.87
N THR A 70 20.50 54.05 -32.82
CA THR A 70 19.06 53.89 -33.06
C THR A 70 18.71 52.49 -33.58
N SER A 71 19.62 51.85 -34.33
CA SER A 71 19.47 50.46 -34.77
C SER A 71 19.59 49.48 -33.60
N LEU A 72 20.60 49.65 -32.76
CA LEU A 72 20.82 48.84 -31.55
C LEU A 72 19.69 49.02 -30.53
N GLN A 73 19.15 50.23 -30.38
CA GLN A 73 17.98 50.51 -29.55
C GLN A 73 16.75 49.74 -30.05
N ARG A 74 16.50 49.72 -31.37
CA ARG A 74 15.40 48.94 -31.97
C ARG A 74 15.58 47.44 -31.76
N GLU A 75 16.80 46.94 -31.89
CA GLU A 75 17.12 45.54 -31.61
C GLU A 75 16.88 45.18 -30.14
N ALA A 76 17.28 46.05 -29.20
CA ALA A 76 17.01 45.86 -27.77
C ALA A 76 15.50 45.82 -27.47
N VAL A 77 14.73 46.77 -28.01
CA VAL A 77 13.26 46.79 -27.85
C VAL A 77 12.61 45.54 -28.45
N SER A 78 13.09 45.07 -29.61
CA SER A 78 12.58 43.83 -30.22
C SER A 78 12.86 42.60 -29.35
N ARG A 79 14.04 42.53 -28.73
CA ARG A 79 14.42 41.43 -27.82
C ARG A 79 13.62 41.47 -26.52
N ASP A 80 13.42 42.66 -25.94
CA ASP A 80 12.57 42.84 -24.76
C ASP A 80 11.13 42.41 -25.05
N LEU A 81 10.58 42.77 -26.23
CA LEU A 81 9.24 42.35 -26.65
C LEU A 81 9.12 40.83 -26.82
N GLU A 82 10.13 40.17 -27.41
CA GLU A 82 10.17 38.71 -27.52
C GLU A 82 10.20 38.02 -26.15
N LEU A 83 10.96 38.59 -25.20
CA LEU A 83 11.02 38.10 -23.83
C LEU A 83 9.69 38.29 -23.10
N SER A 84 9.04 39.44 -23.24
CA SER A 84 7.70 39.70 -22.69
C SER A 84 6.64 38.74 -23.26
N LYS A 85 6.70 38.43 -24.56
CA LYS A 85 5.81 37.44 -25.18
C LYS A 85 6.06 36.03 -24.64
N ALA A 86 7.32 35.64 -24.47
CA ALA A 86 7.67 34.36 -23.86
C ALA A 86 7.19 34.30 -22.40
N TYR A 87 7.33 35.39 -21.64
CA TYR A 87 6.84 35.46 -20.27
C TYR A 87 5.31 35.36 -20.19
N ALA A 88 4.58 36.10 -21.05
CA ALA A 88 3.12 36.02 -21.11
C ALA A 88 2.62 34.59 -21.38
N SER A 89 3.37 33.82 -22.18
CA SER A 89 3.02 32.42 -22.47
C SER A 89 3.08 31.48 -21.26
N CYS A 90 3.90 31.78 -20.24
CA CYS A 90 4.02 30.99 -19.01
C CYS A 90 3.47 31.68 -17.76
N ALA A 91 3.06 32.95 -17.85
CA ALA A 91 2.59 33.74 -16.70
C ALA A 91 1.36 33.13 -15.99
N HIS A 92 0.54 32.38 -16.71
CA HIS A 92 -0.63 31.69 -16.15
C HIS A 92 -0.27 30.54 -15.20
N LEU A 93 0.99 30.07 -15.21
CA LEU A 93 1.51 29.03 -14.32
C LEU A 93 1.95 29.58 -12.95
N LEU A 94 2.08 30.91 -12.80
CA LEU A 94 2.48 31.53 -11.54
C LEU A 94 1.30 31.58 -10.55
N PRO A 95 1.55 31.40 -9.24
CA PRO A 95 0.57 31.71 -8.20
C PRO A 95 -0.02 33.12 -8.37
N GLN A 96 -1.32 33.27 -8.13
CA GLN A 96 -2.02 34.55 -8.30
C GLN A 96 -1.41 35.67 -7.42
N SER A 97 -0.94 35.32 -6.23
CA SER A 97 -0.24 36.25 -5.32
C SER A 97 1.05 36.82 -5.90
N LEU A 98 1.82 36.03 -6.67
CA LEU A 98 3.03 36.49 -7.34
C LEU A 98 2.72 37.32 -8.58
N ARG A 99 1.65 36.97 -9.31
CA ARG A 99 1.17 37.79 -10.45
C ARG A 99 0.74 39.18 -10.00
N ASN A 100 0.00 39.27 -8.90
CA ASN A 100 -0.44 40.55 -8.35
C ASN A 100 0.75 41.41 -7.91
N LYS A 101 1.73 40.83 -7.20
CA LYS A 101 2.97 41.55 -6.82
C LYS A 101 3.77 42.03 -8.03
N LEU A 102 3.86 41.23 -9.09
CA LEU A 102 4.56 41.62 -10.32
C LEU A 102 3.82 42.75 -11.05
N ALA A 103 2.49 42.71 -11.07
CA ALA A 103 1.67 43.78 -11.64
C ALA A 103 1.83 45.09 -10.86
N GLU A 104 1.82 45.03 -9.52
CA GLU A 104 2.10 46.20 -8.65
C GLU A 104 3.49 46.78 -8.90
N GLN A 105 4.52 45.92 -9.05
CA GLN A 105 5.87 46.37 -9.39
C GLN A 105 5.97 47.00 -10.78
N GLU A 106 5.24 46.46 -11.76
CA GLU A 106 5.19 47.01 -13.11
C GLU A 106 4.46 48.35 -13.14
N GLU A 107 3.39 48.50 -12.38
CA GLU A 107 2.66 49.75 -12.17
C GLU A 107 3.56 50.82 -11.53
N GLN A 108 4.21 50.50 -10.41
CA GLN A 108 5.17 51.40 -9.75
C GLN A 108 6.32 51.83 -10.69
N LYS A 109 6.84 50.90 -11.49
CA LYS A 109 7.87 51.20 -12.48
C LYS A 109 7.34 52.14 -13.57
N ASN A 110 6.12 51.91 -14.04
CA ASN A 110 5.50 52.74 -15.08
C ASN A 110 5.17 54.14 -14.56
N GLU A 111 4.68 54.26 -13.33
CA GLU A 111 4.48 55.55 -12.64
C GLU A 111 5.79 56.33 -12.54
N LEU A 112 6.86 55.67 -12.09
CA LEU A 112 8.18 56.29 -11.97
C LEU A 112 8.75 56.70 -13.34
N LEU A 113 8.56 55.88 -14.37
CA LEU A 113 8.98 56.18 -15.73
C LEU A 113 8.16 57.35 -16.32
N GLY A 114 6.86 57.39 -16.07
CA GLY A 114 5.98 58.50 -16.42
C GLY A 114 6.43 59.80 -15.77
N TYR A 115 6.63 59.79 -14.46
CA TYR A 115 7.14 60.92 -13.68
C TYR A 115 8.48 61.47 -14.23
N LEU A 116 9.45 60.58 -14.49
CA LEU A 116 10.74 60.99 -15.04
C LEU A 116 10.62 61.51 -16.48
N SER A 117 9.80 60.87 -17.31
CA SER A 117 9.50 61.29 -18.68
C SER A 117 8.90 62.70 -18.72
N GLU A 118 7.90 62.99 -17.88
CA GLU A 118 7.27 64.31 -17.78
C GLU A 118 8.28 65.39 -17.41
N ARG A 119 9.20 65.07 -16.50
CA ARG A 119 10.20 66.03 -16.04
C ARG A 119 11.30 66.27 -17.07
N VAL A 120 11.75 65.23 -17.77
CA VAL A 120 12.68 65.36 -18.90
C VAL A 120 12.04 66.13 -20.06
N THR A 121 10.77 65.87 -20.37
CA THR A 121 10.05 66.60 -21.42
C THR A 121 9.81 68.06 -21.05
N ARG A 122 9.54 68.37 -19.77
CA ARG A 122 9.48 69.75 -19.26
C ARG A 122 10.81 70.48 -19.47
N ILE A 123 11.93 69.89 -19.06
CA ILE A 123 13.27 70.45 -19.28
C ILE A 123 13.54 70.64 -20.77
N ARG A 124 13.18 69.67 -21.64
CA ARG A 124 13.33 69.83 -23.10
C ARG A 124 12.51 71.00 -23.65
N LYS A 125 11.28 71.20 -23.19
CA LYS A 125 10.43 72.34 -23.59
C LYS A 125 11.02 73.67 -23.14
N GLU A 126 11.52 73.77 -21.91
CA GLU A 126 12.24 74.95 -21.41
C GLU A 126 13.49 75.24 -22.26
N LEU A 127 14.23 74.20 -22.64
CA LEU A 127 15.41 74.29 -23.51
C LEU A 127 15.06 74.74 -24.94
N GLU A 128 13.98 74.20 -25.52
CA GLU A 128 13.48 74.62 -26.83
C GLU A 128 12.95 76.06 -26.83
N GLN A 129 12.30 76.50 -25.74
CA GLN A 129 11.84 77.88 -25.57
C GLN A 129 13.03 78.85 -25.51
N LEU A 130 14.08 78.50 -24.76
CA LEU A 130 15.33 79.25 -24.72
C LEU A 130 16.03 79.29 -26.08
N HIS A 131 16.00 78.19 -26.82
CA HIS A 131 16.60 78.13 -28.17
C HIS A 131 15.83 78.96 -29.22
N LYS A 132 14.51 79.11 -29.05
CA LYS A 132 13.66 79.96 -29.91
C LYS A 132 13.83 81.46 -29.61
N GLN A 133 14.28 81.84 -28.42
CA GLN A 133 14.66 83.20 -28.09
C GLN A 133 16.00 83.56 -28.76
N LYS A 134 15.94 83.92 -30.05
CA LYS A 134 17.11 84.22 -30.91
C LYS A 134 18.03 85.36 -30.41
N ASN A 135 17.61 86.15 -29.43
CA ASN A 135 18.38 87.28 -28.90
C ASN A 135 18.59 87.11 -27.38
N GLN A 136 19.79 86.68 -26.99
CA GLN A 136 20.31 86.55 -25.61
C GLN A 136 19.33 85.96 -24.58
N PRO A 137 19.38 84.64 -24.30
CA PRO A 137 18.62 84.07 -23.19
C PRO A 137 19.01 84.75 -21.87
N SER A 138 18.02 85.16 -21.07
CA SER A 138 18.29 85.83 -19.81
C SER A 138 19.12 84.93 -18.88
N GLN A 139 20.10 85.52 -18.20
CA GLN A 139 21.00 84.78 -17.30
C GLN A 139 20.22 84.07 -16.17
N GLU A 140 19.07 84.63 -15.78
CA GLU A 140 18.13 84.03 -14.85
C GLU A 140 17.47 82.77 -15.39
N ALA A 141 17.04 82.77 -16.66
CA ALA A 141 16.41 81.59 -17.27
C ALA A 141 17.42 80.43 -17.50
N LEU A 142 18.70 80.75 -17.68
CA LEU A 142 19.77 79.74 -17.70
C LEU A 142 20.06 79.18 -16.30
N ARG A 143 20.00 80.02 -15.26
CA ARG A 143 20.17 79.57 -13.85
C ARG A 143 19.02 78.65 -13.42
N THR A 144 17.78 79.01 -13.71
CA THR A 144 16.61 78.18 -13.35
C THR A 144 16.63 76.83 -14.06
N LEU A 145 17.03 76.78 -15.34
CA LEU A 145 17.23 75.52 -16.06
C LEU A 145 18.38 74.69 -15.46
N SER A 146 19.49 75.33 -15.09
CA SER A 146 20.62 74.65 -14.45
C SER A 146 20.23 74.07 -13.09
N GLU A 147 19.42 74.79 -12.32
CA GLU A 147 18.87 74.33 -11.04
C GLU A 147 17.89 73.17 -11.24
N SER A 148 17.00 73.23 -12.23
CA SER A 148 16.04 72.16 -12.54
C SER A 148 16.74 70.87 -12.99
N ILE A 149 17.78 70.98 -13.81
CA ILE A 149 18.65 69.86 -14.21
C ILE A 149 19.43 69.32 -13.00
N SER A 150 19.94 70.18 -12.14
CA SER A 150 20.70 69.78 -10.94
C SER A 150 19.80 69.07 -9.92
N ALA A 151 18.56 69.53 -9.75
CA ALA A 151 17.55 68.90 -8.92
C ALA A 151 17.15 67.51 -9.46
N LEU A 152 16.93 67.39 -10.78
CA LEU A 152 16.68 66.08 -11.41
C LEU A 152 17.86 65.12 -11.21
N ARG A 153 19.10 65.60 -11.37
CA ARG A 153 20.30 64.80 -11.12
C ARG A 153 20.39 64.36 -9.67
N LYS A 154 20.18 65.27 -8.72
CA LYS A 154 20.21 64.97 -7.28
C LYS A 154 19.18 63.90 -6.91
N GLU A 155 17.98 63.98 -7.44
CA GLU A 155 16.95 62.97 -7.18
C GLU A 155 17.22 61.62 -7.85
N LEU A 156 17.80 61.62 -9.07
CA LEU A 156 18.28 60.40 -9.71
C LEU A 156 19.47 59.76 -8.97
N LEU A 157 20.25 60.57 -8.25
CA LEU A 157 21.39 60.16 -7.44
C LEU A 157 20.96 59.62 -6.07
N GLU A 158 20.02 60.28 -5.41
CA GLU A 158 19.40 59.80 -4.16
C GLU A 158 18.70 58.45 -4.37
N LYS A 159 18.22 58.17 -5.60
CA LYS A 159 17.64 56.86 -5.99
C LYS A 159 18.66 55.85 -6.54
N LYS A 160 19.93 56.24 -6.78
CA LYS A 160 21.04 55.36 -7.19
C LYS A 160 22.21 55.53 -6.21
N VAL A 161 22.07 54.96 -5.02
CA VAL A 161 22.96 55.27 -3.88
C VAL A 161 24.40 54.73 -4.00
N THR A 162 24.81 53.95 -5.00
CA THR A 162 26.13 53.27 -4.90
C THR A 162 27.27 53.77 -5.80
N ASP A 163 27.06 54.48 -6.91
CA ASP A 163 28.15 54.67 -7.89
C ASP A 163 28.70 56.11 -8.04
N VAL A 164 27.97 57.15 -7.63
CA VAL A 164 28.34 58.54 -8.01
C VAL A 164 29.16 59.29 -6.95
N GLU A 165 29.26 58.78 -5.72
CA GLU A 165 30.24 59.31 -4.77
C GLU A 165 31.69 59.01 -5.17
N ALA A 166 31.91 57.97 -6.00
CA ALA A 166 33.21 57.70 -6.61
C ALA A 166 33.58 58.77 -7.66
N GLU A 167 32.62 59.26 -8.46
CA GLU A 167 32.87 60.29 -9.49
C GLU A 167 33.06 61.69 -8.90
N LYS A 168 32.33 62.05 -7.82
CA LYS A 168 32.53 63.35 -7.15
C LYS A 168 33.93 63.51 -6.54
N MET A 169 34.58 62.41 -6.17
CA MET A 169 35.97 62.43 -5.67
C MET A 169 37.02 62.43 -6.80
N ILE A 170 36.64 62.06 -8.02
CA ILE A 170 37.52 62.11 -9.20
C ILE A 170 37.56 63.54 -9.78
N CYS A 171 36.49 64.33 -9.65
CA CYS A 171 36.39 65.69 -10.21
C CYS A 171 36.35 66.85 -9.20
N GLY A 172 36.48 66.59 -7.90
CA GLY A 172 36.42 67.60 -6.84
C GLY A 172 37.71 68.42 -6.65
N GLU A 173 38.19 69.11 -7.69
CA GLU A 173 39.13 70.24 -7.56
C GLU A 173 38.51 71.49 -8.21
N ALA A 174 37.31 71.86 -7.75
CA ALA A 174 36.67 73.13 -8.11
C ALA A 174 35.82 73.59 -6.93
N ASN A 175 36.48 73.93 -5.83
CA ASN A 175 36.12 75.01 -4.92
C ASN A 175 37.28 75.13 -3.94
N GLY A 176 38.05 76.20 -4.10
CA GLY A 176 38.91 76.67 -3.03
C GLY A 176 38.04 77.00 -1.82
N GLU A 177 38.63 76.84 -0.64
CA GLU A 177 38.10 77.26 0.65
C GLU A 177 37.03 76.32 1.23
N THR A 178 37.41 75.55 2.26
CA THR A 178 36.64 75.20 3.49
C THR A 178 36.87 73.81 4.12
N ASP A 179 38.04 73.18 4.00
CA ASP A 179 38.43 72.24 5.07
C ASP A 179 39.95 72.15 5.26
N GLN A 180 40.43 72.65 6.40
CA GLN A 180 41.82 72.56 6.87
C GLN A 180 42.14 71.17 7.46
N GLN A 181 41.27 70.17 7.24
CA GLN A 181 41.40 68.86 7.89
C GLN A 181 42.47 68.02 7.22
N SER A 182 43.26 67.34 8.03
CA SER A 182 44.31 66.47 7.51
C SER A 182 43.69 65.30 6.72
N PRO A 183 44.37 64.79 5.67
CA PRO A 183 43.91 63.60 4.95
C PRO A 183 43.67 62.39 5.87
N MET A 184 44.40 62.32 6.98
CA MET A 184 44.26 61.28 8.00
C MET A 184 42.96 61.43 8.82
N GLU A 185 42.61 62.65 9.25
CA GLU A 185 41.33 62.93 9.92
C GLU A 185 40.12 62.63 9.03
N THR A 186 40.28 62.82 7.71
CA THR A 186 39.24 62.48 6.73
C THR A 186 39.04 60.97 6.64
N LEU A 187 40.12 60.19 6.64
CA LEU A 187 40.07 58.73 6.69
C LEU A 187 39.47 58.22 8.02
N GLN A 188 39.86 58.79 9.15
CA GLN A 188 39.32 58.39 10.46
C GLN A 188 37.82 58.66 10.58
N ARG A 189 37.34 59.83 10.13
CA ARG A 189 35.90 60.11 10.08
C ARG A 189 35.15 59.16 9.15
N LEU A 190 35.75 58.78 8.03
CA LEU A 190 35.18 57.80 7.13
C LEU A 190 35.03 56.44 7.82
N ILE A 191 36.07 55.97 8.52
CA ILE A 191 36.04 54.71 9.29
C ILE A 191 34.95 54.75 10.38
N GLN A 192 34.84 55.87 11.11
CA GLN A 192 33.79 56.06 12.10
C GLN A 192 32.40 56.08 11.47
N SER A 193 32.24 56.73 10.32
CA SER A 193 30.98 56.78 9.58
C SER A 193 30.55 55.39 9.12
N THR A 194 31.47 54.57 8.61
CA THR A 194 31.15 53.20 8.19
C THR A 194 30.73 52.33 9.36
N MET A 195 31.38 52.47 10.52
CA MET A 195 30.97 51.75 11.74
C MET A 195 29.59 52.18 12.23
N LYS A 196 29.29 53.48 12.25
CA LYS A 196 27.94 53.98 12.57
C LYS A 196 26.88 53.46 11.60
N THR A 197 27.23 53.35 10.31
CA THR A 197 26.33 52.79 9.30
C THR A 197 26.06 51.31 9.56
N PHE A 198 27.09 50.55 9.94
CA PHE A 198 26.95 49.15 10.34
C PHE A 198 26.05 48.99 11.58
N ASP A 199 26.28 49.80 12.62
CA ASP A 199 25.48 49.78 13.83
C ASP A 199 24.02 50.15 13.54
N GLY A 200 23.78 51.19 12.72
CA GLY A 200 22.44 51.56 12.29
C GLY A 200 21.73 50.46 11.47
N ILE A 201 22.46 49.70 10.66
CA ILE A 201 21.89 48.52 10.00
C ILE A 201 21.48 47.47 11.04
N CYS A 202 22.35 47.18 12.02
CA CYS A 202 22.05 46.23 13.09
C CYS A 202 20.83 46.64 13.93
N GLU A 203 20.69 47.93 14.23
CA GLU A 203 19.54 48.48 14.97
C GLU A 203 18.24 48.46 14.16
N SER A 204 18.33 48.62 12.84
CA SER A 204 17.14 48.67 11.95
C SER A 204 16.50 47.30 11.69
N ILE A 205 17.19 46.21 12.04
CA ILE A 205 16.70 44.86 11.80
C ILE A 205 15.90 44.41 13.03
N ASP A 206 14.58 44.37 12.88
CA ASP A 206 13.64 43.88 13.89
C ASP A 206 13.76 42.35 14.04
N GLY A 207 14.76 41.88 14.80
CA GLY A 207 14.93 40.45 15.07
C GLY A 207 16.17 40.09 15.89
N LYS A 208 16.17 38.88 16.46
CA LYS A 208 17.39 38.27 17.04
C LYS A 208 18.31 37.84 15.90
N ILE A 209 19.04 38.79 15.32
CA ILE A 209 20.14 38.45 14.41
C ILE A 209 21.10 37.54 15.16
N ASN A 210 21.65 36.55 14.45
CA ASN A 210 22.71 35.72 14.98
C ASN A 210 23.88 36.60 15.46
N ALA A 211 24.11 36.64 16.78
CA ALA A 211 25.14 37.48 17.39
C ALA A 211 26.53 37.18 16.82
N ALA A 212 26.82 35.91 16.50
CA ALA A 212 28.09 35.51 15.90
C ALA A 212 28.29 36.12 14.49
N LEU A 213 27.21 36.27 13.70
CA LEU A 213 27.28 36.90 12.40
C LEU A 213 27.60 38.40 12.52
N VAL A 214 26.92 39.09 13.43
CA VAL A 214 27.16 40.51 13.72
C VAL A 214 28.60 40.72 14.18
N GLU A 215 29.08 39.89 15.09
CA GLU A 215 30.44 39.97 15.63
C GLU A 215 31.51 39.71 14.55
N THR A 216 31.28 38.73 13.68
CA THR A 216 32.21 38.42 12.57
C THR A 216 32.39 39.61 11.63
N TYR A 217 31.28 40.26 11.22
CA TYR A 217 31.34 41.42 10.34
C TYR A 217 31.85 42.69 11.04
N ARG A 218 31.53 42.87 12.33
CA ARG A 218 32.10 43.94 13.16
C ARG A 218 33.62 43.84 13.22
N ASN A 219 34.15 42.65 13.49
CA ASN A 219 35.59 42.39 13.51
C ASN A 219 36.23 42.60 12.13
N ALA A 220 35.57 42.17 11.05
CA ALA A 220 36.07 42.40 9.68
C ALA A 220 36.16 43.90 9.32
N LEU A 221 35.15 44.70 9.67
CA LEU A 221 35.15 46.14 9.43
C LEU A 221 36.21 46.87 10.29
N GLN A 222 36.36 46.46 11.54
CA GLN A 222 37.35 47.02 12.45
C GLN A 222 38.78 46.70 11.97
N THR A 223 39.06 45.45 11.62
CA THR A 223 40.37 45.04 11.09
C THR A 223 40.72 45.75 9.78
N GLU A 224 39.77 45.93 8.86
CA GLU A 224 40.02 46.75 7.65
C GLU A 224 40.25 48.23 7.97
N GLY A 225 39.57 48.79 8.98
CA GLY A 225 39.81 50.15 9.46
C GLY A 225 41.21 50.31 10.07
N GLU A 226 41.64 49.36 10.89
CA GLU A 226 42.98 49.32 11.49
C GLU A 226 44.06 49.15 10.41
N ASN A 227 43.89 48.19 9.49
CA ASN A 227 44.81 47.95 8.38
C ASN A 227 45.01 49.19 7.50
N THR A 228 43.93 49.89 7.15
CA THR A 228 44.00 51.09 6.31
C THR A 228 44.57 52.29 7.05
N THR A 229 44.31 52.41 8.35
CA THR A 229 44.95 53.38 9.24
C THR A 229 46.47 53.12 9.31
N SER A 230 46.90 51.87 9.46
CA SER A 230 48.32 51.50 9.46
C SER A 230 48.99 51.78 8.11
N GLN A 231 48.34 51.46 7.00
CA GLN A 231 48.83 51.77 5.65
C GLN A 231 48.97 53.28 5.40
N ALA A 232 48.03 54.07 5.90
CA ALA A 232 48.07 55.53 5.84
C ALA A 232 49.19 56.11 6.71
N ALA A 233 49.35 55.60 7.95
CA ALA A 233 50.37 56.03 8.89
C ALA A 233 51.79 55.77 8.38
N ALA A 234 52.03 54.63 7.72
CA ALA A 234 53.31 54.29 7.10
C ALA A 234 53.74 55.29 5.99
N CYS A 235 52.78 55.95 5.34
CA CYS A 235 53.06 57.00 4.35
C CYS A 235 53.45 58.33 5.02
N THR A 236 52.93 58.61 6.22
CA THR A 236 53.20 59.86 6.95
C THR A 236 54.49 59.85 7.76
N ASP A 237 54.97 58.68 8.21
CA ASP A 237 56.17 58.56 9.08
C ASP A 237 57.51 58.75 8.35
N ARG A 238 57.53 58.74 7.01
CA ARG A 238 58.72 59.10 6.23
C ARG A 238 58.96 60.62 6.14
N ARG A 239 58.60 61.40 7.17
CA ARG A 239 59.04 62.80 7.31
C ARG A 239 60.50 62.80 7.73
N VAL A 240 61.40 62.71 6.76
CA VAL A 240 62.81 63.06 6.98
C VAL A 240 62.83 64.52 7.45
N GLY A 241 63.37 64.75 8.65
CA GLY A 241 63.46 66.06 9.30
C GLY A 241 64.27 67.04 8.46
N THR A 242 63.61 67.64 7.47
CA THR A 242 64.22 68.62 6.58
C THR A 242 63.64 69.98 6.92
N VAL A 243 64.54 70.83 7.40
CA VAL A 243 64.36 72.19 7.92
C VAL A 243 63.42 73.04 7.06
N LEU A 244 62.46 73.68 7.75
CA LEU A 244 61.70 74.89 7.41
C LEU A 244 61.87 75.41 5.97
N GLN A 245 60.94 75.02 5.09
CA GLN A 245 60.67 75.73 3.84
C GLN A 245 59.31 76.43 3.98
N SER A 246 59.21 77.67 3.50
CA SER A 246 57.97 78.46 3.55
C SER A 246 56.84 77.71 2.85
N GLN A 247 55.67 77.57 3.50
CA GLN A 247 54.49 76.94 2.88
C GLN A 247 54.10 77.60 1.55
N ASN A 248 54.42 78.89 1.39
CA ASN A 248 54.16 79.63 0.15
C ASN A 248 55.06 79.15 -1.01
N ASP A 249 56.29 78.75 -0.72
CA ASP A 249 57.23 78.23 -1.73
C ASP A 249 56.75 76.85 -2.23
N LEU A 250 56.30 75.98 -1.32
CA LEU A 250 55.73 74.67 -1.67
C LEU A 250 54.42 74.77 -2.46
N ARG A 251 53.58 75.77 -2.17
CA ARG A 251 52.35 76.05 -2.94
C ARG A 251 52.68 76.50 -4.37
N THR A 252 53.65 77.39 -4.50
CA THR A 252 54.11 77.92 -5.80
C THR A 252 54.70 76.81 -6.65
N VAL A 253 55.58 75.97 -6.07
CA VAL A 253 56.14 74.80 -6.76
C VAL A 253 55.07 73.76 -7.11
N SER A 254 54.10 73.53 -6.22
CA SER A 254 52.97 72.63 -6.52
C SER A 254 52.12 73.12 -7.70
N LEU A 255 51.94 74.44 -7.83
CA LEU A 255 51.24 75.03 -8.97
C LEU A 255 52.03 74.88 -10.27
N ILE A 256 53.35 75.11 -10.23
CA ILE A 256 54.26 74.91 -11.36
C ILE A 256 54.27 73.44 -11.80
N LEU A 257 54.28 72.49 -10.86
CA LEU A 257 54.19 71.06 -11.16
C LEU A 257 52.85 70.71 -11.84
N LYS A 258 51.73 71.27 -11.37
CA LYS A 258 50.41 71.05 -11.99
C LYS A 258 50.37 71.54 -13.44
N THR A 259 50.91 72.72 -13.72
CA THR A 259 50.92 73.27 -15.08
C THR A 259 51.91 72.53 -15.98
N TYR A 260 53.08 72.15 -15.45
CA TYR A 260 54.08 71.37 -16.18
C TYR A 260 53.58 69.98 -16.58
N ASP A 261 52.90 69.26 -15.68
CA ASP A 261 52.34 67.93 -15.99
C ASP A 261 51.28 67.98 -17.11
N SER A 262 50.47 69.06 -17.15
CA SER A 262 49.47 69.26 -18.23
C SER A 262 50.09 69.56 -19.60
N GLU A 263 51.27 70.21 -19.60
CA GLU A 263 52.05 70.50 -20.82
C GLU A 263 52.73 69.22 -21.34
N VAL A 264 53.21 68.34 -20.45
CA VAL A 264 53.89 67.07 -20.81
C VAL A 264 52.92 66.00 -21.32
N GLU A 265 51.71 65.90 -20.75
CA GLU A 265 50.64 65.02 -21.26
C GLU A 265 50.21 65.36 -22.70
N SER A 266 50.49 66.59 -23.16
CA SER A 266 50.17 67.08 -24.50
C SER A 266 51.27 66.82 -25.54
N GLY A 267 52.43 66.27 -25.15
CA GLY A 267 53.46 65.80 -26.07
C GLY A 267 54.90 66.12 -25.65
N THR A 268 55.50 65.30 -24.79
CA THR A 268 56.96 65.05 -24.77
C THR A 268 57.29 63.86 -23.85
N THR A 269 58.32 63.10 -24.19
CA THR A 269 58.71 61.84 -23.53
C THR A 269 59.12 62.02 -22.06
N ALA A 270 58.49 61.25 -21.18
CA ALA A 270 58.53 61.32 -19.71
C ALA A 270 59.87 60.98 -19.00
N ALA A 271 61.00 60.91 -19.70
CA ALA A 271 62.28 60.45 -19.12
C ALA A 271 63.23 61.58 -18.67
N ALA A 272 62.96 62.84 -19.05
CA ALA A 272 63.68 64.00 -18.53
C ALA A 272 62.73 64.79 -17.61
N ILE A 273 62.78 64.53 -16.30
CA ILE A 273 62.39 65.56 -15.33
C ILE A 273 63.44 66.65 -15.49
N SER A 274 63.13 67.55 -16.41
CA SER A 274 64.07 68.40 -17.12
C SER A 274 64.73 69.38 -16.15
N GLU A 275 66.02 69.68 -16.36
CA GLU A 275 66.64 70.87 -15.76
C GLU A 275 65.76 72.13 -15.95
N GLU A 276 64.92 72.16 -16.99
CA GLU A 276 63.92 73.20 -17.24
C GLU A 276 62.87 73.33 -16.13
N LEU A 277 62.44 72.24 -15.47
CA LEU A 277 61.51 72.29 -14.33
C LEU A 277 62.19 72.99 -13.14
N TYR A 278 63.43 72.62 -12.85
CA TYR A 278 64.22 73.23 -11.78
C TYR A 278 64.53 74.70 -12.09
N ASP A 279 64.83 75.03 -13.35
CA ASP A 279 65.06 76.41 -13.81
C ASP A 279 63.76 77.25 -13.79
N ARG A 280 62.59 76.66 -14.07
CA ARG A 280 61.29 77.34 -13.98
C ARG A 280 60.91 77.63 -12.53
N VAL A 281 61.22 76.71 -11.61
CA VAL A 281 61.07 76.91 -10.17
C VAL A 281 62.06 77.94 -9.64
N GLN A 282 63.31 77.93 -10.10
CA GLN A 282 64.33 78.91 -9.72
C GLN A 282 64.01 80.32 -10.24
N ARG A 283 63.42 80.44 -11.44
CA ARG A 283 62.90 81.72 -11.97
C ARG A 283 61.72 82.26 -11.17
N ALA A 284 60.84 81.39 -10.68
CA ALA A 284 59.69 81.77 -9.87
C ALA A 284 60.04 82.09 -8.41
N LEU A 285 61.12 81.49 -7.88
CA LEU A 285 61.59 81.66 -6.50
C LEU A 285 63.10 82.02 -6.49
N PRO A 286 63.46 83.26 -6.89
CA PRO A 286 64.86 83.66 -7.06
C PRO A 286 65.64 83.74 -5.74
N HIS A 287 64.97 83.76 -4.59
CA HIS A 287 65.59 83.71 -3.26
C HIS A 287 66.13 82.32 -2.89
N LEU A 288 65.80 81.28 -3.66
CA LEU A 288 66.25 79.92 -3.41
C LEU A 288 67.50 79.58 -4.25
N SER A 289 68.51 78.98 -3.61
CA SER A 289 69.64 78.38 -4.32
C SER A 289 69.17 77.23 -5.23
N LYS A 290 69.90 76.92 -6.32
CA LYS A 290 69.58 75.79 -7.21
C LYS A 290 69.42 74.45 -6.46
N MET A 291 70.25 74.22 -5.44
CA MET A 291 70.15 73.03 -4.57
C MET A 291 68.92 73.08 -3.66
N SER A 292 68.53 74.25 -3.16
CA SER A 292 67.31 74.44 -2.38
C SER A 292 66.06 74.25 -3.24
N ALA A 293 66.05 74.78 -4.48
CA ALA A 293 64.95 74.61 -5.43
C ALA A 293 64.72 73.13 -5.77
N ARG A 294 65.79 72.36 -6.00
CA ARG A 294 65.70 70.89 -6.19
C ARG A 294 65.05 70.20 -4.99
N ARG A 295 65.47 70.54 -3.76
CA ARG A 295 64.88 69.98 -2.53
C ARG A 295 63.40 70.33 -2.38
N VAL A 296 62.98 71.55 -2.71
CA VAL A 296 61.57 71.97 -2.66
C VAL A 296 60.73 71.21 -3.69
N VAL A 297 61.26 71.00 -4.90
CA VAL A 297 60.59 70.22 -5.95
C VAL A 297 60.45 68.75 -5.54
N ASP A 298 61.52 68.14 -5.03
CA ASP A 298 61.49 66.74 -4.56
C ASP A 298 60.51 66.57 -3.39
N GLU A 299 60.44 67.55 -2.48
CA GLU A 299 59.48 67.58 -1.38
C GLU A 299 58.03 67.76 -1.88
N ALA A 300 57.79 68.64 -2.86
CA ALA A 300 56.47 68.83 -3.46
C ALA A 300 56.01 67.58 -4.23
N LEU A 301 56.92 66.90 -4.95
CA LEU A 301 56.66 65.62 -5.61
C LEU A 301 56.39 64.51 -4.59
N ARG A 302 57.13 64.46 -3.47
CA ARG A 302 56.87 63.55 -2.35
C ARG A 302 55.48 63.78 -1.76
N GLN A 303 55.09 65.03 -1.51
CA GLN A 303 53.73 65.37 -1.04
C GLN A 303 52.65 65.01 -2.06
N LYS A 304 52.90 65.21 -3.37
CA LYS A 304 51.99 64.79 -4.44
C LYS A 304 51.79 63.27 -4.45
N ARG A 305 52.89 62.49 -4.41
CA ARG A 305 52.83 61.02 -4.32
C ARG A 305 52.11 60.56 -3.06
N GLY A 306 52.38 61.19 -1.91
CA GLY A 306 51.68 60.92 -0.65
C GLY A 306 50.18 61.18 -0.74
N ARG A 307 49.75 62.30 -1.34
CA ARG A 307 48.33 62.60 -1.58
C ARG A 307 47.66 61.57 -2.49
N VAL A 308 48.31 61.17 -3.58
CA VAL A 308 47.79 60.14 -4.50
C VAL A 308 47.68 58.78 -3.81
N TYR A 309 48.71 58.38 -3.06
CA TYR A 309 48.69 57.15 -2.28
C TYR A 309 47.57 57.17 -1.24
N MET A 310 47.44 58.25 -0.46
CA MET A 310 46.35 58.42 0.51
C MET A 310 44.98 58.32 -0.15
N ARG A 311 44.76 59.00 -1.29
CA ARG A 311 43.51 58.90 -2.06
C ARG A 311 43.24 57.45 -2.49
N SER A 312 44.27 56.71 -2.92
CA SER A 312 44.14 55.31 -3.33
C SER A 312 43.75 54.40 -2.15
N VAL A 313 44.36 54.58 -0.98
CA VAL A 313 44.05 53.83 0.24
C VAL A 313 42.62 54.12 0.70
N THR A 314 42.21 55.39 0.72
CA THR A 314 40.83 55.78 1.06
C THR A 314 39.82 55.18 0.08
N LEU A 315 40.12 55.17 -1.22
CA LEU A 315 39.23 54.58 -2.22
C LEU A 315 39.10 53.06 -2.04
N GLN A 316 40.21 52.37 -1.79
CA GLN A 316 40.20 50.94 -1.52
C GLN A 316 39.41 50.60 -0.25
N TYR A 317 39.58 51.39 0.82
CA TYR A 317 38.78 51.25 2.03
C TYR A 317 37.29 51.37 1.74
N LYS A 318 36.86 52.42 1.04
CA LYS A 318 35.45 52.61 0.66
C LYS A 318 34.90 51.42 -0.11
N LYS A 319 35.65 50.94 -1.10
CA LYS A 319 35.24 49.79 -1.91
C LYS A 319 35.06 48.53 -1.05
N ARG A 320 36.05 48.18 -0.22
CA ARG A 320 35.98 46.98 0.62
C ARG A 320 34.88 47.06 1.68
N THR A 321 34.73 48.21 2.32
CA THR A 321 33.70 48.40 3.35
C THR A 321 32.29 48.41 2.78
N THR A 322 32.07 48.99 1.60
CA THR A 322 30.77 48.89 0.92
C THR A 322 30.44 47.45 0.53
N GLU A 323 31.41 46.70 -0.02
CA GLU A 323 31.26 45.27 -0.30
C GLU A 323 30.94 44.46 0.96
N LEU A 324 31.64 44.72 2.08
CA LEU A 324 31.38 44.07 3.37
C LEU A 324 29.99 44.40 3.93
N LEU A 325 29.55 45.66 3.85
CA LEU A 325 28.22 46.07 4.30
C LEU A 325 27.11 45.47 3.44
N GLU A 326 27.29 45.40 2.12
CA GLU A 326 26.34 44.72 1.22
C GLU A 326 26.30 43.21 1.49
N SER A 327 27.45 42.58 1.72
CA SER A 327 27.55 41.18 2.09
C SER A 327 26.84 40.89 3.42
N PHE A 328 27.03 41.77 4.41
CA PHE A 328 26.33 41.69 5.69
C PHE A 328 24.82 41.75 5.50
N LYS A 329 24.30 42.73 4.76
CA LYS A 329 22.86 42.82 4.45
C LYS A 329 22.32 41.55 3.80
N LYS A 330 23.04 40.99 2.82
CA LYS A 330 22.65 39.72 2.18
C LYS A 330 22.63 38.55 3.17
N ALA A 331 23.62 38.47 4.06
CA ALA A 331 23.71 37.42 5.07
C ALA A 331 22.56 37.50 6.09
N VAL A 332 22.20 38.71 6.54
CA VAL A 332 21.03 38.91 7.42
C VAL A 332 19.75 38.44 6.73
N MET A 333 19.50 38.87 5.49
CA MET A 333 18.31 38.46 4.75
C MET A 333 18.21 36.93 4.59
N ALA A 334 19.34 36.27 4.36
CA ALA A 334 19.39 34.81 4.26
C ALA A 334 19.07 34.11 5.58
N GLU A 335 19.56 34.62 6.71
CA GLU A 335 19.23 34.10 8.05
C GLU A 335 17.74 34.27 8.38
N GLU A 336 17.14 35.41 8.03
CA GLU A 336 15.69 35.61 8.18
C GLU A 336 14.87 34.61 7.36
N GLU A 337 15.30 34.34 6.12
CA GLU A 337 14.66 33.33 5.26
C GLU A 337 14.81 31.92 5.85
N ILE A 338 15.99 31.56 6.34
CA ILE A 338 16.24 30.28 7.01
C ILE A 338 15.36 30.15 8.25
N MET A 339 15.22 31.21 9.05
CA MET A 339 14.37 31.22 10.24
C MET A 339 12.89 31.04 9.87
N LYS A 340 12.40 31.74 8.85
CA LYS A 340 11.03 31.57 8.32
C LYS A 340 10.78 30.13 7.85
N MET A 341 11.73 29.55 7.13
CA MET A 341 11.65 28.16 6.66
C MET A 341 11.64 27.16 7.82
N ARG A 342 12.49 27.36 8.85
CA ARG A 342 12.50 26.50 10.05
C ARG A 342 11.17 26.55 10.79
N ASN A 343 10.61 27.74 10.97
CA ASN A 343 9.30 27.92 11.61
C ASN A 343 8.20 27.20 10.81
N ALA A 344 8.15 27.39 9.49
CA ALA A 344 7.19 26.71 8.63
C ALA A 344 7.30 25.19 8.70
N ILE A 345 8.53 24.63 8.72
CA ILE A 345 8.75 23.20 8.89
C ILE A 345 8.24 22.73 10.26
N SER A 346 8.51 23.48 11.33
CA SER A 346 8.06 23.12 12.68
C SER A 346 6.52 23.16 12.82
N GLU A 347 5.87 24.15 12.22
CA GLU A 347 4.41 24.25 12.18
C GLU A 347 3.81 23.11 11.37
N GLU A 348 4.39 22.80 10.21
CA GLU A 348 3.93 21.69 9.38
C GLU A 348 4.11 20.33 10.08
N ALA A 349 5.20 20.14 10.83
CA ALA A 349 5.40 18.96 11.67
C ALA A 349 4.32 18.86 12.75
N ARG A 350 4.02 19.96 13.47
CA ARG A 350 2.93 19.99 14.45
C ARG A 350 1.58 19.63 13.82
N MET A 351 1.27 20.20 12.65
CA MET A 351 0.04 19.88 11.92
C MET A 351 -0.01 18.41 11.46
N ARG A 352 1.13 17.78 11.14
CA ARG A 352 1.19 16.35 10.82
C ARG A 352 0.92 15.49 12.06
N GLU A 353 1.52 15.83 13.20
CA GLU A 353 1.29 15.12 14.47
C GLU A 353 -0.18 15.23 14.89
N GLU A 354 -0.79 16.42 14.84
CA GLU A 354 -2.21 16.61 15.14
C GLU A 354 -3.12 15.77 14.22
N ARG A 355 -2.81 15.68 12.93
CA ARG A 355 -3.55 14.81 12.00
C ARG A 355 -3.40 13.34 12.36
N GLN A 356 -2.17 12.91 12.69
CA GLN A 356 -1.90 11.53 13.10
C GLN A 356 -2.66 11.17 14.39
N GLN A 357 -2.64 12.04 15.39
CA GLN A 357 -3.39 11.85 16.64
C GLN A 357 -4.89 11.71 16.36
N LYS A 358 -5.49 12.61 15.57
CA LYS A 358 -6.91 12.51 15.19
C LYS A 358 -7.23 11.19 14.49
N THR A 359 -6.38 10.75 13.56
CA THR A 359 -6.58 9.46 12.88
C THR A 359 -6.45 8.28 13.83
N GLN A 360 -5.53 8.33 14.81
CA GLN A 360 -5.37 7.28 15.81
C GLN A 360 -6.60 7.22 16.73
N GLU A 361 -7.11 8.36 17.20
CA GLU A 361 -8.34 8.43 17.99
C GLU A 361 -9.56 7.88 17.23
N GLU A 362 -9.70 8.21 15.94
CA GLU A 362 -10.76 7.66 15.09
C GLU A 362 -10.64 6.13 14.94
N LEU A 363 -9.43 5.62 14.71
CA LEU A 363 -9.18 4.19 14.61
C LEU A 363 -9.47 3.47 15.93
N GLU A 364 -9.11 4.05 17.08
CA GLU A 364 -9.43 3.50 18.39
C GLU A 364 -10.94 3.47 18.65
N ARG A 365 -11.67 4.54 18.31
CA ARG A 365 -13.14 4.55 18.38
C ARG A 365 -13.75 3.44 17.53
N LEU A 366 -13.25 3.24 16.32
CA LEU A 366 -13.71 2.17 15.43
C LEU A 366 -13.38 0.77 15.97
N ARG A 367 -12.20 0.58 16.60
CA ARG A 367 -11.83 -0.68 17.26
C ARG A 367 -12.77 -1.00 18.41
N ILE A 368 -13.03 -0.05 19.30
CA ILE A 368 -13.96 -0.22 20.42
C ILE A 368 -15.36 -0.57 19.92
N ALA A 369 -15.85 0.12 18.90
CA ALA A 369 -17.17 -0.17 18.31
C ALA A 369 -17.24 -1.58 17.69
N ARG A 370 -16.17 -2.02 17.03
CA ARG A 370 -16.07 -3.37 16.47
C ARG A 370 -16.04 -4.43 17.56
N GLU A 371 -15.22 -4.25 18.58
CA GLU A 371 -15.11 -5.17 19.72
C GLU A 371 -16.44 -5.32 20.46
N ALA A 372 -17.17 -4.22 20.69
CA ALA A 372 -18.50 -4.24 21.26
C ALA A 372 -19.50 -5.04 20.40
N LYS A 373 -19.46 -4.87 19.07
CA LYS A 373 -20.30 -5.62 18.14
C LYS A 373 -19.95 -7.11 18.13
N ASP A 374 -18.67 -7.44 18.12
CA ASP A 374 -18.21 -8.84 18.16
C ASP A 374 -18.52 -9.50 19.52
N ALA A 375 -18.48 -8.75 20.62
CA ALA A 375 -18.92 -9.23 21.94
C ALA A 375 -20.43 -9.50 21.98
N SER A 376 -21.24 -8.59 21.41
CA SER A 376 -22.69 -8.79 21.30
C SER A 376 -23.03 -10.03 20.45
N ARG A 377 -22.31 -10.27 19.35
CA ARG A 377 -22.52 -11.46 18.52
C ARG A 377 -22.19 -12.75 19.29
N ARG A 378 -21.06 -12.77 20.02
CA ARG A 378 -20.67 -13.92 20.85
C ARG A 378 -21.71 -14.21 21.94
N ALA A 379 -22.22 -13.19 22.61
CA ALA A 379 -23.27 -13.35 23.62
C ALA A 379 -24.56 -13.92 23.01
N GLU A 380 -24.94 -13.50 21.79
CA GLU A 380 -26.11 -14.05 21.10
C GLU A 380 -25.91 -15.52 20.68
N GLU A 381 -24.71 -15.88 20.19
CA GLU A 381 -24.34 -17.26 19.85
C GLU A 381 -24.33 -18.17 21.09
N GLU A 382 -23.79 -17.69 22.22
CA GLU A 382 -23.80 -18.40 23.50
C GLU A 382 -25.24 -18.59 24.02
N ALA A 383 -26.09 -17.56 23.94
CA ALA A 383 -27.49 -17.66 24.33
C ALA A 383 -28.26 -18.70 23.48
N LYS A 384 -28.02 -18.74 22.16
CA LYS A 384 -28.63 -19.75 21.28
C LYS A 384 -28.20 -21.16 21.62
N LYS A 385 -26.89 -21.38 21.90
CA LYS A 385 -26.39 -22.68 22.34
C LYS A 385 -27.03 -23.12 23.65
N MET A 386 -27.12 -22.22 24.63
CA MET A 386 -27.80 -22.52 25.89
C MET A 386 -29.27 -22.91 25.68
N GLU A 387 -29.99 -22.21 24.79
CA GLU A 387 -31.38 -22.54 24.47
C GLU A 387 -31.51 -23.91 23.76
N GLU A 388 -30.58 -24.24 22.85
CA GLU A 388 -30.51 -25.54 22.18
C GLU A 388 -30.20 -26.67 23.17
N ASP A 389 -29.24 -26.46 24.08
CA ASP A 389 -28.87 -27.40 25.13
C ASP A 389 -30.05 -27.65 26.08
N GLU A 390 -30.77 -26.59 26.49
CA GLU A 390 -31.99 -26.73 27.29
C GLU A 390 -33.09 -27.52 26.57
N LYS A 391 -33.30 -27.28 25.27
CA LYS A 391 -34.25 -28.06 24.46
C LYS A 391 -33.83 -29.52 24.38
N HIS A 392 -32.54 -29.78 24.19
CA HIS A 392 -32.00 -31.14 24.12
C HIS A 392 -32.19 -31.88 25.45
N GLN A 393 -31.89 -31.23 26.58
CA GLN A 393 -32.12 -31.80 27.91
C GLN A 393 -33.59 -32.11 28.15
N LYS A 394 -34.52 -31.20 27.78
CA LYS A 394 -35.97 -31.46 27.87
C LYS A 394 -36.39 -32.69 27.06
N LEU A 395 -35.85 -32.84 25.86
CA LEU A 395 -36.08 -34.03 25.00
C LEU A 395 -35.59 -35.32 25.65
N LEU A 396 -34.41 -35.30 26.27
CA LEU A 396 -33.88 -36.45 27.00
C LEU A 396 -34.78 -36.83 28.18
N CYS A 397 -35.21 -35.87 28.99
CA CYS A 397 -36.13 -36.10 30.10
C CYS A 397 -37.46 -36.73 29.64
N ILE A 398 -38.03 -36.26 28.52
CA ILE A 398 -39.25 -36.85 27.95
C ILE A 398 -39.01 -38.30 27.54
N ARG A 399 -37.91 -38.57 26.85
CA ARG A 399 -37.56 -39.92 26.38
C ARG A 399 -37.33 -40.89 27.53
N GLU A 400 -36.72 -40.43 28.62
CA GLU A 400 -36.55 -41.21 29.85
C GLU A 400 -37.89 -41.54 30.50
N ALA A 401 -38.81 -40.56 30.57
CA ALA A 401 -40.15 -40.78 31.11
C ALA A 401 -40.95 -41.81 30.26
N GLU A 402 -40.90 -41.70 28.93
CA GLU A 402 -41.52 -42.68 28.03
C GLU A 402 -40.96 -44.09 28.20
N PHE A 403 -39.65 -44.20 28.39
CA PHE A 403 -38.98 -45.49 28.65
C PHE A 403 -39.44 -46.10 29.97
N GLN A 404 -39.54 -45.29 31.04
CA GLN A 404 -40.04 -45.77 32.33
C GLN A 404 -41.51 -46.24 32.26
N GLU A 405 -42.36 -45.51 31.55
CA GLU A 405 -43.76 -45.92 31.33
C GLU A 405 -43.85 -47.24 30.54
N ARG A 406 -43.00 -47.42 29.52
CA ARG A 406 -42.94 -48.67 28.77
C ARG A 406 -42.46 -49.85 29.62
N LEU A 407 -41.52 -49.61 30.53
CA LEU A 407 -41.08 -50.61 31.50
C LEU A 407 -42.20 -50.99 32.49
N ARG A 408 -43.01 -50.03 32.95
CA ARG A 408 -44.17 -50.31 33.82
C ARG A 408 -45.17 -51.22 33.11
N ARG A 409 -45.58 -50.86 31.89
CA ARG A 409 -46.50 -51.68 31.07
C ARG A 409 -45.97 -53.09 30.81
N LEU A 410 -44.66 -53.23 30.61
CA LEU A 410 -44.05 -54.54 30.42
C LEU A 410 -44.14 -55.41 31.69
N ARG A 411 -43.97 -54.81 32.88
CA ARG A 411 -44.11 -55.53 34.16
C ARG A 411 -45.54 -55.97 34.39
N GLU A 412 -46.51 -55.07 34.17
CA GLU A 412 -47.94 -55.37 34.27
C GLU A 412 -48.31 -56.56 33.35
N TYR A 413 -47.88 -56.53 32.09
CA TYR A 413 -48.10 -57.63 31.15
C TYR A 413 -47.47 -58.96 31.61
N GLN A 414 -46.27 -58.91 32.21
CA GLN A 414 -45.63 -60.11 32.74
C GLN A 414 -46.38 -60.70 33.95
N GLU A 415 -46.97 -59.85 34.78
CA GLU A 415 -47.81 -60.27 35.91
C GLU A 415 -49.11 -60.93 35.40
N GLU A 416 -49.79 -60.31 34.43
CA GLU A 416 -50.98 -60.89 33.78
C GLU A 416 -50.69 -62.27 33.16
N GLN A 417 -49.54 -62.43 32.51
CA GLN A 417 -49.11 -63.71 31.95
C GLN A 417 -48.88 -64.78 33.02
N ARG A 418 -48.33 -64.41 34.19
CA ARG A 418 -48.15 -65.36 35.30
C ARG A 418 -49.50 -65.79 35.88
N GLU A 419 -50.43 -64.86 36.07
CA GLU A 419 -51.77 -65.18 36.55
C GLU A 419 -52.52 -66.11 35.59
N LEU A 420 -52.39 -65.91 34.28
CA LEU A 420 -52.96 -66.81 33.27
C LEU A 420 -52.36 -68.21 33.37
N GLN A 421 -51.05 -68.33 33.50
CA GLN A 421 -50.37 -69.63 33.67
C GLN A 421 -50.80 -70.35 34.96
N GLU A 422 -51.00 -69.63 36.05
CA GLU A 422 -51.51 -70.21 37.30
C GLU A 422 -52.95 -70.72 37.14
N LYS A 423 -53.83 -69.94 36.49
CA LYS A 423 -55.21 -70.36 36.19
C LYS A 423 -55.24 -71.61 35.30
N GLU A 424 -54.38 -71.68 34.27
CA GLU A 424 -54.27 -72.85 33.41
C GLU A 424 -53.80 -74.10 34.17
N ARG A 425 -52.84 -73.96 35.10
CA ARG A 425 -52.38 -75.06 35.95
C ARG A 425 -53.47 -75.62 36.85
N VAL A 426 -54.30 -74.76 37.44
CA VAL A 426 -55.43 -75.17 38.27
C VAL A 426 -56.46 -75.96 37.43
N VAL A 427 -56.76 -75.49 36.22
CA VAL A 427 -57.67 -76.20 35.30
C VAL A 427 -57.10 -77.57 34.90
N GLN A 428 -55.80 -77.66 34.61
CA GLN A 428 -55.15 -78.93 34.29
C GLN A 428 -55.19 -79.93 35.45
N GLN A 429 -55.01 -79.47 36.68
CA GLN A 429 -55.11 -80.31 37.88
C GLN A 429 -56.54 -80.85 38.06
N ALA A 430 -57.56 -80.00 37.92
CA ALA A 430 -58.96 -80.44 38.00
C ALA A 430 -59.31 -81.50 36.93
N LEU A 431 -58.80 -81.33 35.70
CA LEU A 431 -58.99 -82.30 34.61
C LEU A 431 -58.29 -83.64 34.90
N ALA A 432 -57.11 -83.61 35.54
CA ALA A 432 -56.38 -84.81 35.93
C ALA A 432 -57.13 -85.61 37.01
N GLU A 433 -57.72 -84.92 37.99
CA GLU A 433 -58.55 -85.52 39.05
C GLU A 433 -59.82 -86.18 38.48
N GLU A 434 -60.52 -85.50 37.56
CA GLU A 434 -61.71 -86.07 36.90
C GLU A 434 -61.36 -87.35 36.12
N ASN A 435 -60.23 -87.34 35.40
CA ASN A 435 -59.76 -88.52 34.67
C ASN A 435 -59.33 -89.67 35.59
N ALA A 436 -58.75 -89.37 36.76
CA ALA A 436 -58.42 -90.39 37.75
C ALA A 436 -59.67 -91.08 38.31
N LEU A 437 -60.72 -90.31 38.60
CA LEU A 437 -62.03 -90.83 39.04
C LEU A 437 -62.66 -91.73 37.98
N LYS A 438 -62.66 -91.32 36.71
CA LYS A 438 -63.16 -92.16 35.59
C LYS A 438 -62.42 -93.50 35.49
N LYS A 439 -61.09 -93.49 35.66
CA LYS A 439 -60.27 -94.72 35.66
C LYS A 439 -60.59 -95.63 36.85
N ALA A 440 -60.83 -95.07 38.03
CA ALA A 440 -61.20 -95.85 39.21
C ALA A 440 -62.54 -96.59 39.02
N ILE A 441 -63.56 -95.89 38.50
CA ILE A 441 -64.87 -96.49 38.20
C ILE A 441 -64.75 -97.63 37.18
N GLN A 442 -63.95 -97.45 36.12
CA GLN A 442 -63.71 -98.51 35.13
C GLN A 442 -62.98 -99.72 35.72
N LYS A 443 -62.03 -99.51 36.64
CA LYS A 443 -61.32 -100.59 37.32
C LYS A 443 -62.28 -101.45 38.15
N ASP A 444 -63.19 -100.81 38.88
CA ASP A 444 -64.18 -101.52 39.71
C ASP A 444 -65.18 -102.31 38.86
N HIS A 445 -65.64 -101.74 37.74
CA HIS A 445 -66.51 -102.45 36.81
C HIS A 445 -65.81 -103.67 36.17
N ASN A 446 -64.54 -103.52 35.79
CA ASN A 446 -63.76 -104.63 35.24
C ASN A 446 -63.51 -105.74 36.27
N ALA A 447 -63.28 -105.40 37.54
CA ALA A 447 -63.12 -106.38 38.61
C ALA A 447 -64.39 -107.25 38.76
N LYS A 448 -65.57 -106.62 38.81
CA LYS A 448 -66.86 -107.34 38.86
C LYS A 448 -67.05 -108.30 37.69
N ARG A 449 -66.76 -107.85 36.46
CA ARG A 449 -66.87 -108.68 35.25
C ARG A 449 -65.95 -109.91 35.29
N VAL A 450 -64.75 -109.77 35.86
CA VAL A 450 -63.79 -110.88 35.97
C VAL A 450 -64.27 -111.91 37.00
N GLU A 451 -64.86 -111.47 38.11
CA GLU A 451 -65.43 -112.37 39.12
C GLU A 451 -66.61 -113.18 38.58
N GLU A 452 -67.50 -112.56 37.81
CA GLU A 452 -68.63 -113.25 37.16
C GLU A 452 -68.15 -114.35 36.21
N ARG A 453 -67.16 -114.06 35.35
CA ARG A 453 -66.57 -115.05 34.44
C ARG A 453 -65.89 -116.21 35.14
N LYS A 454 -65.27 -115.98 36.30
CA LYS A 454 -64.70 -117.05 37.11
C LYS A 454 -65.79 -118.01 37.60
N LYS A 455 -66.91 -117.47 38.11
CA LYS A 455 -68.07 -118.27 38.54
C LYS A 455 -68.67 -119.08 37.40
N GLU A 456 -68.86 -118.47 36.22
CA GLU A 456 -69.35 -119.17 35.03
C GLU A 456 -68.43 -120.32 34.59
N TYR A 457 -67.12 -120.12 34.69
CA TYR A 457 -66.14 -121.15 34.33
C TYR A 457 -66.14 -122.32 35.32
N GLU A 458 -66.27 -122.04 36.62
CA GLU A 458 -66.39 -123.07 37.66
C GLU A 458 -67.65 -123.92 37.48
N GLU A 459 -68.79 -123.31 37.14
CA GLU A 459 -70.02 -124.03 36.81
C GLU A 459 -69.86 -124.95 35.60
N LYS A 460 -69.26 -124.44 34.49
CA LYS A 460 -68.99 -125.25 33.30
C LYS A 460 -68.09 -126.46 33.59
N CYS A 461 -67.08 -126.30 34.45
CA CYS A 461 -66.21 -127.40 34.86
C CYS A 461 -66.97 -128.47 35.66
N ARG A 462 -67.91 -128.08 36.53
CA ARG A 462 -68.76 -129.03 37.27
C ARG A 462 -69.68 -129.82 36.33
N LEU A 463 -70.30 -129.17 35.36
CA LEU A 463 -71.14 -129.83 34.35
C LEU A 463 -70.36 -130.82 33.49
N ARG A 464 -69.12 -130.47 33.08
CA ARG A 464 -68.25 -131.37 32.30
C ARG A 464 -67.87 -132.64 33.06
N LYS A 465 -67.60 -132.54 34.36
CA LYS A 465 -67.29 -133.72 35.20
C LYS A 465 -68.47 -134.69 35.29
N LYS A 466 -69.68 -134.17 35.56
CA LYS A 466 -70.90 -135.00 35.59
C LYS A 466 -71.14 -135.73 34.26
N HIS A 467 -70.96 -135.03 33.15
CA HIS A 467 -71.14 -135.63 31.83
C HIS A 467 -70.07 -136.70 31.51
N GLN A 468 -68.83 -136.52 31.99
CA GLN A 468 -67.79 -137.55 31.87
C GLN A 468 -68.13 -138.81 32.68
N GLU A 469 -68.64 -138.66 33.89
CA GLU A 469 -69.06 -139.78 34.74
C GLU A 469 -70.19 -140.59 34.09
N GLU A 470 -71.21 -139.91 33.54
CA GLU A 470 -72.31 -140.56 32.79
C GLU A 470 -71.81 -141.33 31.55
N MET A 471 -70.87 -140.76 30.81
CA MET A 471 -70.30 -141.40 29.61
C MET A 471 -69.44 -142.62 29.95
N GLU A 472 -68.78 -142.63 31.10
CA GLU A 472 -68.01 -143.79 31.57
C GLU A 472 -68.92 -144.93 32.03
N GLU A 473 -70.06 -144.64 32.63
CA GLU A 473 -71.07 -145.65 33.00
C GLU A 473 -71.69 -146.31 31.75
N LEU A 474 -72.04 -145.50 30.74
CA LEU A 474 -72.52 -145.99 29.44
C LEU A 474 -71.49 -146.89 28.74
N ARG A 475 -70.20 -146.51 28.77
CA ARG A 475 -69.12 -147.31 28.19
C ARG A 475 -68.96 -148.66 28.90
N LYS A 476 -69.01 -148.69 30.23
CA LYS A 476 -68.93 -149.94 31.01
C LYS A 476 -70.11 -150.87 30.73
N ALA A 477 -71.31 -150.32 30.55
CA ALA A 477 -72.49 -151.10 30.16
C ALA A 477 -72.31 -151.71 28.76
N HIS A 478 -71.87 -150.92 27.78
CA HIS A 478 -71.65 -151.36 26.41
C HIS A 478 -70.54 -152.42 26.28
N GLN A 479 -69.45 -152.28 27.04
CA GLN A 479 -68.36 -153.27 27.05
C GLN A 479 -68.83 -154.64 27.55
N ARG A 480 -69.67 -154.68 28.59
CA ARG A 480 -70.26 -155.94 29.08
C ARG A 480 -71.16 -156.62 28.03
N THR A 481 -71.89 -155.82 27.24
CA THR A 481 -72.72 -156.33 26.13
C THR A 481 -71.86 -156.88 24.98
N LEU A 482 -70.75 -156.20 24.66
CA LEU A 482 -69.82 -156.66 23.62
C LEU A 482 -69.07 -157.93 24.04
N GLU A 483 -68.60 -158.03 25.29
CA GLU A 483 -67.92 -159.23 25.78
C GLU A 483 -68.82 -160.47 25.78
N THR A 484 -70.11 -160.31 26.09
CA THR A 484 -71.10 -161.40 26.01
C THR A 484 -71.40 -161.80 24.57
N PHE A 485 -71.46 -160.84 23.65
CA PHE A 485 -71.62 -161.07 22.21
C PHE A 485 -70.41 -161.80 21.59
N PHE A 486 -69.19 -161.32 21.85
CA PHE A 486 -67.97 -161.92 21.29
C PHE A 486 -67.68 -163.32 21.84
N LYS A 487 -67.94 -163.58 23.14
CA LYS A 487 -67.91 -164.96 23.69
C LYS A 487 -68.93 -165.90 23.03
N GLY A 488 -70.04 -165.34 22.51
CA GLY A 488 -71.02 -166.09 21.73
C GLY A 488 -70.57 -166.41 20.29
N ILE A 489 -69.79 -165.51 19.68
CA ILE A 489 -69.25 -165.66 18.32
C ILE A 489 -68.02 -166.58 18.30
N GLU A 490 -67.11 -166.46 19.27
CA GLU A 490 -65.93 -167.34 19.41
C GLU A 490 -66.29 -168.83 19.52
N ARG A 491 -67.44 -169.17 20.12
CA ARG A 491 -67.92 -170.56 20.22
C ARG A 491 -68.50 -171.11 18.92
N ARG A 492 -68.86 -170.26 17.95
CA ARG A 492 -69.60 -170.69 16.74
C ARG A 492 -68.76 -170.64 15.46
N LEU A 493 -67.74 -169.79 15.37
CA LEU A 493 -66.93 -169.61 14.16
C LEU A 493 -65.48 -169.29 14.53
N GLY A 494 -64.58 -170.26 14.41
CA GLY A 494 -63.15 -170.10 14.71
C GLY A 494 -62.41 -169.34 13.62
N VAL A 495 -62.35 -168.01 13.70
CA VAL A 495 -61.57 -167.13 12.80
C VAL A 495 -60.73 -166.15 13.62
N THR A 496 -59.44 -166.07 13.32
CA THR A 496 -58.45 -165.17 13.94
C THR A 496 -58.22 -163.89 13.09
N TYR A 497 -57.84 -162.80 13.77
CA TYR A 497 -57.75 -161.41 13.28
C TYR A 497 -56.37 -161.07 12.68
N ASP A 498 -56.31 -160.42 11.51
CA ASP A 498 -55.07 -159.99 10.82
C ASP A 498 -54.99 -158.45 10.70
N ALA A 499 -54.02 -157.86 11.40
CA ALA A 499 -53.88 -156.42 11.60
C ALA A 499 -53.06 -155.69 10.52
N GLU A 500 -52.37 -156.41 9.63
CA GLU A 500 -51.39 -155.79 8.72
C GLU A 500 -52.04 -155.04 7.54
N ARG A 501 -53.29 -155.35 7.21
CA ARG A 501 -54.00 -154.73 6.07
C ARG A 501 -54.41 -153.26 6.29
N VAL A 502 -54.39 -152.78 7.53
CA VAL A 502 -55.00 -151.50 7.92
C VAL A 502 -54.02 -150.30 7.87
N LEU A 503 -52.71 -150.53 7.74
CA LEU A 503 -51.69 -149.50 7.99
C LEU A 503 -50.90 -148.97 6.76
N GLN A 504 -51.38 -149.15 5.53
CA GLN A 504 -50.64 -148.67 4.34
C GLN A 504 -51.01 -147.22 3.95
N PRO A 505 -50.03 -146.27 3.92
CA PRO A 505 -50.25 -144.86 3.58
C PRO A 505 -50.40 -144.60 2.07
N THR A 506 -51.18 -143.57 1.69
CA THR A 506 -51.50 -143.21 0.30
C THR A 506 -50.86 -141.90 -0.17
N THR A 507 -50.72 -141.79 -1.49
CA THR A 507 -49.85 -140.91 -2.30
C THR A 507 -50.09 -139.38 -2.21
N SER A 508 -51.02 -138.92 -1.39
CA SER A 508 -51.40 -137.49 -1.29
C SER A 508 -50.52 -136.66 -0.32
N SER A 509 -49.60 -137.29 0.41
CA SER A 509 -48.84 -136.66 1.50
C SER A 509 -47.48 -136.05 1.08
N GLN A 510 -47.18 -135.92 -0.22
CA GLN A 510 -45.87 -135.49 -0.74
C GLN A 510 -45.90 -134.32 -1.74
N GLN A 511 -46.34 -133.11 -1.34
CA GLN A 511 -46.04 -131.89 -2.10
C GLN A 511 -45.47 -130.78 -1.21
N SER A 512 -44.25 -130.34 -1.54
CA SER A 512 -43.48 -129.28 -0.89
C SER A 512 -43.52 -127.98 -1.71
N VAL A 513 -43.98 -126.87 -1.12
CA VAL A 513 -43.78 -125.51 -1.66
C VAL A 513 -43.09 -124.66 -0.58
N PRO A 514 -41.98 -123.95 -0.87
CA PRO A 514 -41.26 -123.14 0.12
C PRO A 514 -41.89 -121.76 0.35
N PHE A 515 -41.80 -121.27 1.59
CA PHE A 515 -42.31 -119.98 2.09
C PHE A 515 -41.28 -118.85 1.86
N VAL A 516 -41.70 -117.72 1.24
CA VAL A 516 -40.84 -116.54 1.00
C VAL A 516 -41.10 -115.47 2.07
N SER A 517 -40.04 -114.87 2.61
CA SER A 517 -40.13 -113.93 3.75
C SER A 517 -40.44 -112.49 3.30
N PHE A 518 -41.19 -111.76 4.14
CA PHE A 518 -41.68 -110.39 3.90
C PHE A 518 -40.57 -109.34 3.66
N SER A 519 -39.33 -109.66 4.02
CA SER A 519 -38.17 -108.77 3.91
C SER A 519 -37.62 -108.62 2.49
N GLU A 520 -37.86 -109.60 1.60
CA GLU A 520 -37.45 -109.49 0.19
C GLU A 520 -38.49 -108.76 -0.69
N ALA A 521 -39.73 -108.60 -0.20
CA ALA A 521 -40.80 -107.93 -0.93
C ALA A 521 -40.81 -106.39 -0.79
N SER A 522 -39.95 -105.79 0.06
CA SER A 522 -40.01 -104.36 0.41
C SER A 522 -38.87 -103.49 -0.13
N GLN A 523 -38.06 -103.99 -1.08
CA GLN A 523 -37.06 -103.15 -1.78
C GLN A 523 -37.72 -102.24 -2.83
N PHE A 524 -38.33 -101.14 -2.40
CA PHE A 524 -38.73 -100.05 -3.29
C PHE A 524 -37.58 -99.04 -3.42
N ASN A 525 -36.94 -98.97 -4.59
CA ASN A 525 -36.02 -97.89 -4.93
C ASN A 525 -36.81 -96.59 -5.16
N VAL A 526 -36.61 -95.59 -4.31
CA VAL A 526 -37.23 -94.26 -4.48
C VAL A 526 -36.41 -93.44 -5.46
N HIS A 527 -36.95 -93.17 -6.65
CA HIS A 527 -36.34 -92.27 -7.63
C HIS A 527 -36.59 -90.81 -7.22
N GLY A 528 -35.57 -90.14 -6.67
CA GLY A 528 -35.59 -88.70 -6.37
C GLY A 528 -34.81 -87.89 -7.40
N TYR A 529 -35.03 -86.58 -7.43
CA TYR A 529 -34.23 -85.65 -8.23
C TYR A 529 -32.84 -85.49 -7.62
N THR A 530 -31.80 -85.53 -8.47
CA THR A 530 -30.45 -85.18 -8.02
C THR A 530 -30.27 -83.67 -7.94
N VAL A 531 -29.26 -83.19 -7.21
CA VAL A 531 -28.97 -81.75 -7.09
C VAL A 531 -28.77 -81.11 -8.48
N ASP A 532 -28.17 -81.85 -9.40
CA ASP A 532 -27.98 -81.41 -10.79
C ASP A 532 -29.30 -81.28 -11.55
N ASP A 533 -30.29 -82.11 -11.25
CA ASP A 533 -31.64 -82.01 -11.84
C ASP A 533 -32.41 -80.81 -11.29
N ILE A 534 -32.22 -80.47 -10.01
CA ILE A 534 -32.84 -79.29 -9.38
C ILE A 534 -32.20 -78.01 -9.92
N MET A 535 -30.88 -78.00 -10.12
CA MET A 535 -30.15 -76.85 -10.66
C MET A 535 -30.43 -76.58 -12.15
N LYS A 536 -30.99 -77.55 -12.89
CA LYS A 536 -31.47 -77.32 -14.27
C LYS A 536 -32.77 -76.51 -14.32
N ASP A 537 -33.55 -76.44 -13.24
CA ASP A 537 -34.79 -75.66 -13.22
C ASP A 537 -34.48 -74.14 -13.13
N PRO A 538 -34.81 -73.35 -14.17
CA PRO A 538 -34.57 -71.91 -14.15
C PRO A 538 -35.33 -71.18 -13.03
N ARG A 539 -36.44 -71.73 -12.53
CA ARG A 539 -37.20 -71.15 -11.42
C ARG A 539 -36.44 -71.28 -10.11
N PHE A 540 -35.81 -72.43 -9.88
CA PHE A 540 -34.99 -72.67 -8.70
C PHE A 540 -33.76 -71.77 -8.71
N ARG A 541 -33.09 -71.63 -9.87
CA ARG A 541 -31.95 -70.71 -10.04
C ARG A 541 -32.33 -69.25 -9.79
N LEU A 542 -33.48 -68.82 -10.29
CA LEU A 542 -33.97 -67.45 -10.06
C LEU A 542 -34.29 -67.21 -8.58
N GLN A 543 -34.94 -68.16 -7.92
CA GLN A 543 -35.23 -68.07 -6.50
C GLN A 543 -33.95 -67.98 -5.67
N LEU A 544 -32.94 -68.79 -6.01
CA LEU A 544 -31.63 -68.76 -5.36
C LEU A 544 -30.94 -67.41 -5.57
N ALA A 545 -30.92 -66.88 -6.79
CA ALA A 545 -30.34 -65.56 -7.09
C ALA A 545 -31.07 -64.41 -6.36
N LEU A 546 -32.41 -64.47 -6.26
CA LEU A 546 -33.20 -63.51 -5.48
C LEU A 546 -32.95 -63.63 -3.97
N MET A 547 -32.63 -64.83 -3.48
CA MET A 547 -32.21 -65.05 -2.10
C MET A 547 -30.82 -64.48 -1.83
N GLU A 548 -29.84 -64.76 -2.69
CA GLU A 548 -28.49 -64.23 -2.60
C GLU A 548 -28.46 -62.69 -2.65
N ALA A 549 -29.30 -62.09 -3.51
CA ALA A 549 -29.45 -60.64 -3.59
C ALA A 549 -30.31 -60.03 -2.45
N GLY A 550 -30.86 -60.85 -1.54
CA GLY A 550 -31.73 -60.39 -0.45
C GLY A 550 -33.11 -59.86 -0.88
N LEU A 551 -33.45 -59.97 -2.16
CA LEU A 551 -34.67 -59.41 -2.77
C LEU A 551 -35.90 -60.32 -2.66
N HIS A 552 -35.73 -61.60 -2.30
CA HIS A 552 -36.81 -62.59 -2.21
C HIS A 552 -37.96 -62.19 -1.26
N GLN A 553 -37.71 -61.34 -0.25
CA GLN A 553 -38.75 -60.89 0.68
C GLN A 553 -39.55 -59.67 0.16
N THR A 554 -39.03 -58.97 -0.84
CA THR A 554 -39.69 -57.79 -1.41
C THR A 554 -40.98 -58.20 -2.15
N PRO A 555 -42.00 -57.31 -2.22
CA PRO A 555 -43.23 -57.60 -2.95
C PRO A 555 -42.95 -57.94 -4.42
N TYR A 556 -41.97 -57.27 -5.03
CA TYR A 556 -41.51 -57.55 -6.39
C TYR A 556 -40.86 -58.93 -6.50
N GLY A 557 -39.94 -59.29 -5.58
CA GLY A 557 -39.33 -60.62 -5.56
C GLY A 557 -40.36 -61.75 -5.40
N ARG A 558 -41.38 -61.55 -4.55
CA ARG A 558 -42.50 -62.50 -4.39
C ARG A 558 -43.36 -62.61 -5.64
N GLU A 559 -43.62 -61.50 -6.33
CA GLU A 559 -44.36 -61.48 -7.59
C GLU A 559 -43.59 -62.22 -8.71
N VAL A 560 -42.27 -62.01 -8.80
CA VAL A 560 -41.41 -62.66 -9.79
C VAL A 560 -41.32 -64.18 -9.56
N ILE A 561 -41.23 -64.64 -8.30
CA ILE A 561 -41.21 -66.07 -7.96
C ILE A 561 -42.57 -66.72 -8.28
N SER A 562 -43.68 -66.05 -7.96
CA SER A 562 -45.02 -66.61 -8.09
C SER A 562 -45.56 -66.62 -9.53
N ARG A 563 -45.25 -65.60 -10.33
CA ARG A 563 -45.72 -65.53 -11.74
C ARG A 563 -44.95 -66.43 -12.70
N GLY A 564 -43.82 -66.97 -12.26
CA GLY A 564 -42.95 -67.81 -13.08
C GLY A 564 -42.16 -66.98 -14.08
N TYR A 565 -40.85 -67.18 -14.08
CA TYR A 565 -39.98 -66.54 -15.05
C TYR A 565 -40.07 -67.26 -16.40
N HIS A 566 -40.57 -66.54 -17.40
CA HIS A 566 -40.61 -66.99 -18.79
C HIS A 566 -39.58 -66.21 -19.59
N VAL A 567 -38.51 -66.88 -20.03
CA VAL A 567 -37.56 -66.32 -21.00
C VAL A 567 -38.19 -66.46 -22.39
N PRO A 568 -38.52 -65.35 -23.08
CA PRO A 568 -38.98 -65.40 -24.46
C PRO A 568 -37.98 -66.16 -25.32
N ALA A 569 -38.42 -66.93 -26.31
CA ALA A 569 -37.53 -67.78 -27.12
C ALA A 569 -36.33 -67.03 -27.74
N ALA A 570 -36.49 -65.73 -28.02
CA ALA A 570 -35.43 -64.84 -28.53
C ALA A 570 -34.28 -64.55 -27.54
N GLN A 571 -34.48 -64.80 -26.24
CA GLN A 571 -33.49 -64.58 -25.18
C GLN A 571 -32.95 -65.90 -24.60
N ARG A 572 -33.36 -67.05 -25.17
CA ARG A 572 -32.73 -68.33 -24.84
C ARG A 572 -31.32 -68.34 -25.43
N PRO A 573 -30.31 -68.83 -24.71
CA PRO A 573 -29.00 -69.06 -25.29
C PRO A 573 -29.16 -70.07 -26.44
N SER A 574 -29.06 -69.62 -27.69
CA SER A 574 -28.74 -70.53 -28.80
C SER A 574 -27.24 -70.81 -28.75
N GLU A 575 -26.82 -71.99 -29.21
CA GLU A 575 -25.39 -72.27 -29.39
C GLU A 575 -24.70 -71.28 -30.36
N ASP A 576 -25.50 -70.51 -31.11
CA ASP A 576 -25.05 -69.48 -32.05
C ASP A 576 -24.97 -68.05 -31.47
N ASN A 577 -25.06 -67.85 -30.14
CA ASN A 577 -24.95 -66.51 -29.54
C ASN A 577 -23.47 -66.11 -29.31
N PRO A 578 -22.92 -65.12 -30.05
CA PRO A 578 -21.50 -64.77 -30.02
C PRO A 578 -21.03 -64.06 -28.72
N LEU A 579 -21.92 -63.87 -27.74
CA LEU A 579 -21.61 -63.22 -26.46
C LEU A 579 -21.43 -64.21 -25.30
N ARG A 580 -21.36 -65.52 -25.57
CA ARG A 580 -21.05 -66.52 -24.55
C ARG A 580 -19.56 -66.48 -24.20
N MET A 581 -19.19 -65.61 -23.28
CA MET A 581 -17.89 -65.68 -22.59
C MET A 581 -17.93 -66.89 -21.66
N GLU A 582 -17.22 -67.95 -22.04
CA GLU A 582 -16.93 -69.08 -21.17
C GLU A 582 -16.11 -68.59 -19.97
N TYR A 583 -16.60 -68.87 -18.76
CA TYR A 583 -15.84 -68.78 -17.52
C TYR A 583 -15.82 -70.15 -16.86
#